data_AF-A0A0H3CYV5-F1
#
_entry.id   AF-A0A0H3CYV5-F1
#
_cell.length_a   1.000
_cell.length_b   1.000
_cell.length_c   1.000
_cell.angle_alpha   90.00
_cell.angle_beta   90.00
_cell.angle_gamma   90.00
#
_symmetry.space_group_name_H-M   'P 1'
#
loop_
_entity.id
_entity.type
_entity.pdbx_description
1 polymer ?
#
loop_
_entity_poly.entity_id
_entity_poly.type
_entity_poly.pdbx_seq_one_letter_code
_entity_poly.pdbx_strand_id
1 'polypeptide(L)'
;MFAVPDNTLLRPENPALRHPVRVALEVAADRDRWRHLLRYDHDERFATLVSKDEQQEVWLMSWLPGQHTDLHDHAVASGAFTVVGGHLTEAVARRAPDGRPVTELHALSAGQSRVFGPGYVHEVRNDGPDPAISIHVYRDAGRAMRPYHLDPVDGPIRD
;
A
#
# COMPACT_ATOMS: atom_id res chain seq x y z
N MET A 1 25.30 31.19 -27.30
CA MET A 1 24.09 30.42 -26.93
C MET A 1 24.43 28.96 -27.13
N PHE A 2 24.57 28.17 -26.06
CA PHE A 2 24.84 26.73 -26.18
C PHE A 2 23.49 26.01 -26.29
N ALA A 3 23.34 25.14 -27.28
CA ALA A 3 22.19 24.27 -27.36
C ALA A 3 22.18 23.33 -26.14
N VAL A 4 21.03 23.20 -25.46
CA VAL A 4 20.86 22.23 -24.38
C VAL A 4 20.98 20.84 -25.01
N PRO A 5 21.95 20.01 -24.61
CA PRO A 5 22.10 18.70 -25.21
C PRO A 5 20.92 17.80 -24.83
N ASP A 6 20.48 16.96 -25.76
CA ASP A 6 19.27 16.14 -25.63
C ASP A 6 19.26 15.22 -24.39
N ASN A 7 20.43 14.88 -23.85
CA ASN A 7 20.59 14.13 -22.60
C ASN A 7 20.24 14.93 -21.33
N THR A 8 20.03 16.24 -21.46
CA THR A 8 19.62 17.15 -20.36
C THR A 8 18.12 17.40 -20.38
N LEU A 9 17.42 16.99 -21.44
CA LEU A 9 15.97 17.04 -21.52
C LEU A 9 15.39 15.78 -20.89
N LEU A 10 14.47 15.95 -19.93
CA LEU A 10 13.70 14.84 -19.39
C LEU A 10 12.96 14.17 -20.54
N ARG A 11 13.23 12.88 -20.75
CA ARG A 11 12.43 12.08 -21.67
C ARG A 11 11.01 11.99 -21.14
N PRO A 12 9.99 11.93 -22.02
CA PRO A 12 8.63 11.62 -21.60
C PRO A 12 8.65 10.35 -20.74
N GLU A 13 8.08 10.43 -19.54
CA GLU A 13 8.01 9.29 -18.64
C GLU A 13 7.19 8.18 -19.30
N ASN A 14 7.69 6.93 -19.27
CA ASN A 14 6.90 5.80 -19.70
C ASN A 14 5.92 5.41 -18.58
N PRO A 15 4.59 5.55 -18.77
CA PRO A 15 3.60 5.24 -17.74
C PRO A 15 3.76 3.82 -17.16
N ALA A 16 4.13 2.86 -18.00
CA ALA A 16 4.34 1.46 -17.61
C ALA A 16 5.51 1.26 -16.64
N LEU A 17 6.49 2.16 -16.65
CA LEU A 17 7.69 2.09 -15.81
C LEU A 17 7.58 3.00 -14.57
N ARG A 18 6.48 3.74 -14.40
CA ARG A 18 6.29 4.60 -13.23
C ARG A 18 6.28 3.75 -11.98
N HIS A 19 7.07 4.12 -10.97
CA HIS A 19 7.09 3.39 -9.71
C HIS A 19 5.72 3.51 -8.99
N PRO A 20 5.15 2.45 -8.40
CA PRO A 20 3.80 2.48 -7.82
C PRO A 20 3.63 3.55 -6.72
N VAL A 21 4.69 3.84 -5.94
CA VAL A 21 4.70 4.96 -4.98
C VAL A 21 4.41 6.31 -5.63
N ARG A 22 4.93 6.57 -6.84
CA ARG A 22 4.67 7.84 -7.55
C ARG A 22 3.21 7.97 -7.92
N VAL A 23 2.61 6.88 -8.39
CA VAL A 23 1.17 6.81 -8.69
C VAL A 23 0.34 7.05 -7.43
N ALA A 24 0.66 6.35 -6.34
CA ALA A 24 -0.04 6.49 -5.07
C ALA A 24 0.03 7.92 -4.51
N LEU A 25 1.21 8.55 -4.55
CA LEU A 25 1.41 9.94 -4.12
C LEU A 25 0.64 10.94 -5.00
N GLU A 26 0.65 10.76 -6.32
CA GLU A 26 -0.09 11.62 -7.25
C GLU A 26 -1.60 11.55 -7.00
N VAL A 27 -2.14 10.34 -6.85
CA VAL A 27 -3.56 10.14 -6.53
C VAL A 27 -3.88 10.69 -5.14
N ALA A 28 -3.01 10.49 -4.15
CA ALA A 28 -3.18 11.02 -2.80
C ALA A 28 -3.26 12.56 -2.79
N ALA A 29 -2.46 13.22 -3.62
CA ALA A 29 -2.46 14.67 -3.76
C ALA A 29 -3.69 15.19 -4.52
N ASP A 30 -4.14 14.47 -5.55
CA ASP A 30 -5.33 14.82 -6.34
C ASP A 30 -6.62 14.32 -5.68
N ARG A 31 -7.03 15.05 -4.63
CA ARG A 31 -8.24 14.77 -3.84
C ARG A 31 -9.51 14.68 -4.68
N ASP A 32 -9.55 15.35 -5.83
CA ASP A 32 -10.75 15.44 -6.66
C ASP A 32 -11.14 14.09 -7.25
N ARG A 33 -10.14 13.23 -7.48
CA ARG A 33 -10.32 11.87 -7.98
C ARG A 33 -11.04 10.94 -7.02
N TRP A 34 -11.01 11.20 -5.71
CA TRP A 34 -11.44 10.18 -4.73
C TRP A 34 -12.22 10.71 -3.53
N ARG A 35 -12.20 12.02 -3.23
CA ARG A 35 -12.89 12.57 -2.05
C ARG A 35 -14.39 12.25 -2.02
N HIS A 36 -15.01 12.13 -3.20
CA HIS A 36 -16.42 11.85 -3.37
C HIS A 36 -16.76 10.35 -3.19
N LEU A 37 -15.75 9.49 -3.19
CA LEU A 37 -15.86 8.05 -2.94
C LEU A 37 -15.62 7.71 -1.47
N LEU A 38 -14.95 8.59 -0.72
CA LEU A 38 -14.56 8.34 0.66
C LEU A 38 -15.78 8.17 1.56
N ARG A 39 -15.81 7.05 2.27
CA ARG A 39 -16.77 6.76 3.34
C ARG A 39 -16.02 6.20 4.53
N TYR A 40 -16.60 6.35 5.71
CA TYR A 40 -16.16 5.67 6.93
C TYR A 40 -17.28 4.76 7.37
N ASP A 41 -16.93 3.53 7.68
CA ASP A 41 -17.85 2.50 8.15
C ASP A 41 -17.23 1.86 9.38
N HIS A 42 -18.00 1.81 10.48
CA HIS A 42 -17.57 1.30 11.77
C HIS A 42 -17.64 -0.22 11.88
N ASP A 43 -18.52 -0.86 11.09
CA ASP A 43 -18.73 -2.30 11.14
C ASP A 43 -17.78 -3.00 10.15
N GLU A 44 -17.65 -2.43 8.96
CA GLU A 44 -16.81 -2.99 7.89
C GLU A 44 -15.69 -2.02 7.52
N ARG A 45 -14.47 -2.55 7.37
CA ARG A 45 -13.35 -1.74 6.88
C ARG A 45 -13.61 -1.33 5.42
N PHE A 46 -13.68 -0.03 5.16
CA PHE A 46 -14.04 0.49 3.85
C PHE A 46 -12.87 0.47 2.85
N ALA A 47 -13.12 -0.10 1.67
CA ALA A 47 -12.22 -0.06 0.51
C ALA A 47 -13.02 0.11 -0.78
N THR A 48 -12.56 0.97 -1.68
CA THR A 48 -13.22 1.19 -2.97
C THR A 48 -12.22 1.45 -4.10
N LEU A 49 -12.55 1.01 -5.30
CA LEU A 49 -11.71 1.20 -6.49
C LEU A 49 -11.83 2.66 -6.98
N VAL A 50 -10.69 3.35 -7.11
CA VAL A 50 -10.60 4.71 -7.66
C VAL A 50 -10.42 4.67 -9.17
N SER A 51 -9.53 3.81 -9.66
CA SER A 51 -9.28 3.63 -11.08
C SER A 51 -8.63 2.28 -11.37
N LYS A 52 -8.83 1.76 -12.57
CA LYS A 52 -8.21 0.53 -13.06
C LYS A 52 -7.84 0.68 -14.53
N ASP A 53 -6.67 0.20 -14.89
CA ASP A 53 -6.22 0.01 -16.26
C ASP A 53 -5.60 -1.39 -16.42
N GLU A 54 -4.98 -1.67 -17.56
CA GLU A 54 -4.35 -2.96 -17.86
C GLU A 54 -3.13 -3.26 -16.99
N GLN A 55 -2.51 -2.24 -16.40
CA GLN A 55 -1.26 -2.33 -15.66
C GLN A 55 -1.48 -2.34 -14.15
N GLN A 56 -2.52 -1.66 -13.67
CA GLN A 56 -2.71 -1.46 -12.23
C GLN A 56 -4.16 -1.18 -11.81
N GLU A 57 -4.41 -1.43 -10.52
CA GLU A 57 -5.60 -0.99 -9.80
C GLU A 57 -5.21 0.00 -8.71
N VAL A 58 -5.96 1.08 -8.59
CA VAL A 58 -5.80 2.09 -7.53
C VAL A 58 -7.01 2.06 -6.62
N TRP A 59 -6.79 1.85 -5.34
CA TRP A 59 -7.82 1.69 -4.32
C TRP A 59 -7.70 2.76 -3.25
N LEU A 60 -8.85 3.26 -2.79
CA LEU A 60 -8.99 4.13 -1.63
C LEU A 60 -9.44 3.28 -0.45
N MET A 61 -8.79 3.47 0.70
CA MET A 61 -9.20 2.85 1.96
C MET A 61 -9.33 3.91 3.05
N SER A 62 -10.32 3.72 3.92
CA SER A 62 -10.45 4.47 5.17
C SER A 62 -10.35 3.52 6.36
N TRP A 63 -9.87 4.07 7.48
CA TRP A 63 -9.56 3.30 8.67
C TRP A 63 -10.03 4.08 9.88
N LEU A 64 -11.09 3.62 10.54
CA LEU A 64 -11.47 4.13 11.84
C LEU A 64 -10.52 3.61 12.93
N PRO A 65 -10.44 4.28 14.10
CA PRO A 65 -9.65 3.81 15.23
C PRO A 65 -9.92 2.33 15.56
N GLY A 66 -8.85 1.55 15.71
CA GLY A 66 -8.91 0.12 16.02
C GLY A 66 -9.14 -0.79 14.80
N GLN A 67 -9.46 -0.26 13.62
CA GLN A 67 -9.59 -1.09 12.42
C GLN A 67 -8.23 -1.56 11.91
N HIS A 68 -8.20 -2.80 11.43
CA HIS A 68 -7.01 -3.42 10.86
C HIS A 68 -7.39 -4.37 9.72
N THR A 69 -6.37 -4.83 8.99
CA THR A 69 -6.48 -6.05 8.18
C THR A 69 -6.17 -7.27 9.04
N ASP A 70 -6.45 -8.47 8.56
CA ASP A 70 -5.74 -9.65 9.04
C ASP A 70 -4.33 -9.68 8.44
N LEU A 71 -3.47 -10.58 8.92
CA LEU A 71 -2.16 -10.81 8.32
C LEU A 71 -2.36 -11.46 6.93
N HIS A 72 -1.77 -10.88 5.90
CA HIS A 72 -1.96 -11.36 4.53
C HIS A 72 -0.81 -11.03 3.60
N ASP A 73 -0.75 -11.71 2.46
CA ASP A 73 0.03 -11.27 1.30
C ASP A 73 -0.85 -10.95 0.09
N HIS A 74 -0.21 -10.50 -0.99
CA HIS A 74 -0.88 -10.06 -2.22
C HIS A 74 -0.71 -11.04 -3.39
N ALA A 75 -0.55 -12.33 -3.11
CA ALA A 75 -0.26 -13.32 -4.14
C ALA A 75 0.98 -12.96 -5.00
N VAL A 76 0.79 -12.82 -6.31
CA VAL A 76 1.85 -12.43 -7.24
C VAL A 76 1.91 -10.91 -7.47
N ALA A 77 0.98 -10.16 -6.87
CA ALA A 77 0.92 -8.72 -7.10
C ALA A 77 2.08 -8.00 -6.43
N SER A 78 2.54 -6.95 -7.11
CA SER A 78 3.45 -5.96 -6.57
C SER A 78 2.74 -4.62 -6.43
N GLY A 79 3.24 -3.72 -5.61
CA GLY A 79 2.53 -2.47 -5.38
C GLY A 79 3.10 -1.58 -4.31
N ALA A 80 2.33 -0.56 -3.98
CA ALA A 80 2.64 0.36 -2.91
C ALA A 80 1.36 0.91 -2.30
N PHE A 81 1.46 1.38 -1.06
CA PHE A 81 0.44 2.23 -0.48
C PHE A 81 1.04 3.49 0.11
N THR A 82 0.24 4.56 0.14
CA THR A 82 0.59 5.87 0.69
C THR A 82 -0.48 6.29 1.68
N VAL A 83 -0.06 6.70 2.88
CA VAL A 83 -0.98 7.31 3.85
C VAL A 83 -1.31 8.73 3.37
N VAL A 84 -2.58 9.03 3.19
CA VAL A 84 -3.06 10.36 2.76
C VAL A 84 -3.26 11.27 3.97
N GLY A 85 -3.82 10.72 5.06
CA GLY A 85 -4.14 11.44 6.29
C GLY A 85 -4.25 10.48 7.46
N GLY A 86 -4.04 10.99 8.67
CA GLY A 86 -3.97 10.18 9.89
C GLY A 86 -2.65 9.43 10.02
N HIS A 87 -2.68 8.36 10.82
CA HIS A 87 -1.54 7.49 11.10
C HIS A 87 -1.96 6.03 10.92
N LEU A 88 -1.05 5.21 10.40
CA LEU A 88 -1.20 3.76 10.32
C LEU A 88 0.05 3.09 10.88
N THR A 89 -0.12 1.88 11.41
CA THR A 89 0.97 0.96 11.71
C THR A 89 0.96 -0.16 10.68
N GLU A 90 2.10 -0.45 10.08
CA GLU A 90 2.30 -1.68 9.31
C GLU A 90 3.15 -2.65 10.13
N ALA A 91 2.67 -3.88 10.30
CA ALA A 91 3.44 -4.99 10.85
C ALA A 91 3.81 -5.96 9.73
N VAL A 92 5.11 -6.17 9.49
CA VAL A 92 5.61 -7.03 8.40
C VAL A 92 6.18 -8.31 9.00
N ALA A 93 5.58 -9.45 8.66
CA ALA A 93 6.01 -10.76 9.11
C ALA A 93 6.93 -11.42 8.07
N ARG A 94 8.11 -11.86 8.49
CA ARG A 94 9.07 -12.56 7.61
C ARG A 94 9.98 -13.49 8.40
N ARG A 95 10.74 -14.31 7.68
CA ARG A 95 11.88 -15.02 8.25
C ARG A 95 13.16 -14.21 8.04
N ALA A 96 14.01 -14.16 9.06
CA ALA A 96 15.36 -13.60 8.94
C ALA A 96 16.27 -14.57 8.16
N PRO A 97 17.46 -14.13 7.72
CA PRO A 97 18.42 -14.99 7.01
C PRO A 97 18.81 -16.28 7.76
N ASP A 98 18.77 -16.26 9.09
CA ASP A 98 19.04 -17.43 9.95
C ASP A 98 17.77 -18.22 10.30
N GLY A 99 16.65 -17.96 9.63
CA GLY A 99 15.42 -18.73 9.73
C GLY A 99 14.48 -18.31 10.85
N ARG A 100 14.92 -17.44 11.79
CA ARG A 100 14.07 -16.98 12.89
C ARG A 100 12.86 -16.17 12.38
N PRO A 101 11.66 -16.32 12.97
CA PRO A 101 10.54 -15.44 12.67
C PRO A 101 10.81 -14.04 13.20
N VAL A 102 10.46 -13.02 12.41
CA VAL A 102 10.60 -11.60 12.77
C VAL A 102 9.34 -10.87 12.34
N THR A 103 8.86 -9.99 13.21
CA THR A 103 7.86 -8.98 12.88
C THR A 103 8.48 -7.59 12.99
N GLU A 104 8.45 -6.83 11.91
CA GLU A 104 8.89 -5.44 11.89
C GLU A 104 7.68 -4.51 11.98
N LEU A 105 7.75 -3.50 12.85
CA LEU A 105 6.70 -2.50 12.98
C LEU A 105 7.14 -1.18 12.34
N HIS A 106 6.26 -0.60 11.53
CA HIS A 106 6.47 0.69 10.89
C HIS A 106 5.31 1.61 11.22
N ALA A 107 5.58 2.67 11.98
CA ALA A 107 4.64 3.77 12.16
C ALA A 107 4.69 4.68 10.92
N LEU A 108 3.54 4.94 10.33
CA LEU A 108 3.37 5.67 9.08
C LEU A 108 2.45 6.88 9.30
N SER A 109 2.96 8.06 8.97
CA SER A 109 2.24 9.32 8.93
C SER A 109 1.88 9.69 7.48
N ALA A 110 0.96 10.66 7.34
CA ALA A 110 0.58 11.22 6.04
C ALA A 110 1.80 11.56 5.15
N GLY A 111 1.71 11.19 3.87
CA GLY A 111 2.75 11.32 2.86
C GLY A 111 3.75 10.15 2.81
N GLN A 112 3.84 9.33 3.86
CA GLN A 112 4.72 8.17 3.85
C GLN A 112 4.12 7.02 3.03
N SER A 113 5.01 6.25 2.41
CA SER A 113 4.65 5.16 1.51
C SER A 113 5.42 3.89 1.82
N ARG A 114 4.81 2.75 1.52
CA ARG A 114 5.40 1.41 1.63
C ARG A 114 5.26 0.69 0.31
N VAL A 115 6.22 -0.18 0.01
CA VAL A 115 6.28 -0.98 -1.21
C VAL A 115 6.20 -2.44 -0.81
N PHE A 116 5.45 -3.22 -1.57
CA PHE A 116 5.32 -4.65 -1.39
C PHE A 116 5.47 -5.39 -2.72
N GLY A 117 5.84 -6.65 -2.63
CA GLY A 117 5.95 -7.57 -3.76
C GLY A 117 5.47 -8.97 -3.36
N PRO A 118 5.64 -9.96 -4.26
CA PRO A 118 5.28 -11.34 -3.97
C PRO A 118 5.91 -11.85 -2.67
N GLY A 119 5.10 -12.48 -1.81
CA GLY A 119 5.53 -13.01 -0.52
C GLY A 119 5.72 -11.97 0.59
N TYR A 120 5.37 -10.71 0.35
CA TYR A 120 5.36 -9.67 1.39
C TYR A 120 4.11 -9.84 2.27
N VAL A 121 4.31 -10.44 3.44
CA VAL A 121 3.24 -10.73 4.41
C VAL A 121 3.16 -9.60 5.44
N HIS A 122 2.00 -8.96 5.55
CA HIS A 122 1.83 -7.84 6.47
C HIS A 122 0.41 -7.68 7.03
N GLU A 123 0.31 -6.87 8.07
CA GLU A 123 -0.93 -6.36 8.65
C GLU A 123 -0.86 -4.82 8.62
N VAL A 124 -1.94 -4.15 8.26
CA VAL A 124 -2.05 -2.69 8.34
C VAL A 124 -3.16 -2.33 9.33
N ARG A 125 -2.83 -1.47 10.28
CA ARG A 125 -3.66 -1.14 11.45
C ARG A 125 -3.79 0.37 11.62
N ASN A 126 -4.94 0.82 12.10
CA ASN A 126 -5.06 2.13 12.72
C ASN A 126 -5.08 1.98 14.25
N ASP A 127 -3.91 2.02 14.87
CA ASP A 127 -3.78 1.98 16.34
C ASP A 127 -3.95 3.39 16.98
N GLY A 128 -4.22 4.42 16.17
CA GLY A 128 -4.37 5.80 16.61
C GLY A 128 -5.81 6.16 17.01
N PRO A 129 -6.00 7.34 17.63
CA PRO A 129 -7.32 7.80 18.07
C PRO A 129 -8.15 8.46 16.95
N ASP A 130 -7.52 8.80 15.83
CA ASP A 130 -8.15 9.52 14.72
C ASP A 130 -8.30 8.63 13.48
N PRO A 131 -9.29 8.89 12.61
CA PRO A 131 -9.40 8.17 11.33
C PRO A 131 -8.19 8.40 10.42
N ALA A 132 -7.84 7.37 9.65
CA ALA A 132 -6.81 7.43 8.62
C ALA A 132 -7.36 7.14 7.22
N ILE A 133 -6.62 7.57 6.20
CA ILE A 133 -6.92 7.33 4.79
C ILE A 133 -5.64 6.89 4.10
N SER A 134 -5.73 5.89 3.21
CA SER A 134 -4.61 5.46 2.39
C SER A 134 -5.03 5.18 0.95
N ILE A 135 -4.13 5.45 0.00
CA ILE A 135 -4.24 5.03 -1.39
C ILE A 135 -3.32 3.83 -1.61
N HIS A 136 -3.84 2.78 -2.24
CA HIS A 136 -3.12 1.54 -2.57
C HIS A 136 -3.07 1.36 -4.08
N VAL A 137 -1.92 0.95 -4.60
CA VAL A 137 -1.70 0.64 -6.01
C VAL A 137 -1.25 -0.82 -6.11
N TYR A 138 -2.00 -1.63 -6.85
CA TYR A 138 -1.71 -3.04 -7.11
C TYR A 138 -1.41 -3.27 -8.58
N ARG A 139 -0.41 -4.11 -8.88
CA ARG A 139 0.04 -4.47 -10.23
C ARG A 139 0.12 -5.99 -10.39
N ASP A 140 0.31 -6.45 -11.62
CA ASP A 140 0.61 -7.84 -12.00
C ASP A 140 -0.48 -8.90 -11.70
N ALA A 141 -1.51 -8.60 -10.89
CA ALA A 141 -2.69 -9.45 -10.70
C ALA A 141 -3.91 -8.74 -10.05
N GLY A 142 -3.91 -7.41 -9.92
CA GLY A 142 -4.96 -6.68 -9.18
C GLY A 142 -4.92 -6.95 -7.68
N ARG A 143 -5.95 -6.52 -6.94
CA ARG A 143 -6.03 -6.70 -5.48
C ARG A 143 -6.41 -8.14 -5.11
N ALA A 144 -5.48 -8.84 -4.44
CA ALA A 144 -5.72 -10.11 -3.76
C ALA A 144 -5.21 -10.03 -2.31
N MET A 145 -5.86 -10.73 -1.38
CA MET A 145 -5.40 -10.89 0.00
C MET A 145 -5.46 -12.38 0.33
N ARG A 146 -4.31 -13.02 0.53
CA ARG A 146 -4.26 -14.41 1.01
C ARG A 146 -3.95 -14.40 2.49
N PRO A 147 -4.78 -15.01 3.34
CA PRO A 147 -4.63 -14.93 4.78
C PRO A 147 -3.44 -15.76 5.28
N TYR A 148 -2.84 -15.29 6.37
CA TYR A 148 -1.74 -15.92 7.08
C TYR A 148 -2.02 -15.84 8.58
N HIS A 149 -1.42 -16.77 9.33
CA HIS A 149 -1.22 -16.64 10.77
C HIS A 149 0.27 -16.61 11.10
N LEU A 150 0.60 -16.05 12.26
CA LEU A 150 1.95 -16.05 12.82
C LEU A 150 2.13 -17.27 13.73
N ASP A 151 2.98 -18.21 13.30
CA ASP A 151 3.49 -19.26 14.16
C ASP A 151 4.73 -18.75 14.94
N PRO A 152 4.83 -18.97 16.26
CA PRO A 152 5.97 -18.49 17.07
C PRO A 152 7.33 -19.08 16.69
N VAL A 153 7.35 -20.25 16.06
CA VAL A 153 8.56 -20.99 15.64
C VAL A 153 8.79 -20.79 14.15
N ASP A 154 7.71 -20.92 13.37
CA ASP A 154 7.77 -20.97 11.92
C ASP A 154 7.44 -19.64 11.21
N GLY A 155 7.04 -18.62 11.95
CA GLY A 155 6.73 -17.31 11.39
C GLY A 155 5.44 -17.32 10.56
N PRO A 156 5.35 -16.53 9.48
CA PRO A 156 4.12 -16.43 8.72
C PRO A 156 3.81 -17.75 7.98
N ILE A 157 2.71 -18.39 8.34
CA ILE A 157 2.15 -19.58 7.69
C ILE A 157 0.87 -19.18 6.97
N ARG A 158 0.74 -19.57 5.70
CA ARG A 158 -0.47 -19.32 4.92
C ARG A 158 -1.57 -20.29 5.38
N ASP A 159 -2.78 -19.76 5.57
CA ASP A 159 -3.97 -20.58 5.89
C ASP A 159 -4.44 -21.45 4.71
#